data_AF-A0A7C5PVK2-F1
#
_entry.id   AF-A0A7C5PVK2-F1
#
_cell.length_a   1.000
_cell.length_b   1.000
_cell.length_c   1.000
_cell.angle_alpha   90.00
_cell.angle_beta   90.00
_cell.angle_gamma   90.00
#
_symmetry.space_group_name_H-M   'P 1'
#
loop_
_entity.id
_entity.type
_entity.pdbx_description
1 polymer ?
#
loop_
_entity_poly.entity_id
_entity_poly.type
_entity_poly.pdbx_seq_one_letter_code
_entity_poly.pdbx_strand_id
1 'polypeptide(L)'
;MALLTANNLAMRYGPYNIFENINIAIHHGERAAIVGPNGQGKTTLLRILSGEEKPTAGQVFRAKTLKVGYLKQETLSEAGNGTLWQLADGAFTHLKTQARELADLEALLAQDHSLLEKYGHKQQAFELAGGYDYELKMAQVLTGLGFTPADYRRSLKQFSGGEQARAQLARLLLESPDLLLLDEPTNHLDLSAIEWLENYLGDWRGAVVVASHDRYFLDKVANRVFELSFDNLERYRGNYTHYARQRAERRARREKEYKAQQAFIAKEEEFIRRHLAGQRTKEAQGRRKRLERLKRDKLIEGQRHQKTMGLSLKADLRSGDLVLATHKLSIGYPDGETLLTVPDLEI
;
A
#
# COMPACT_ATOMS: atom_id res chain seq x y z
N MET A 1 10.39 16.67 9.71
CA MET A 1 10.84 15.64 10.68
C MET A 1 10.36 14.27 10.22
N ALA A 2 11.03 13.18 10.62
CA ALA A 2 10.54 11.82 10.34
C ALA A 2 9.35 11.50 11.25
N LEU A 3 8.26 11.00 10.67
CA LEU A 3 7.09 10.54 11.42
C LEU A 3 7.33 9.11 11.94
N LEU A 4 7.92 8.27 11.09
CA LEU A 4 8.20 6.87 11.38
C LEU A 4 9.55 6.50 10.78
N THR A 5 10.38 5.80 11.55
CA THR A 5 11.62 5.19 11.07
C THR A 5 11.68 3.74 11.48
N ALA A 6 12.06 2.87 10.57
CA ALA A 6 12.24 1.45 10.83
C ALA A 6 13.65 1.04 10.44
N ASN A 7 14.33 0.35 11.35
CA ASN A 7 15.74 0.00 11.22
C ASN A 7 15.92 -1.50 11.32
N ASN A 8 16.66 -2.05 10.36
CA ASN A 8 17.01 -3.47 10.26
C ASN A 8 15.81 -4.42 10.43
N LEU A 9 14.66 -4.04 9.86
CA LEU A 9 13.46 -4.86 9.95
C LEU A 9 13.64 -6.17 9.19
N ALA A 10 13.21 -7.26 9.82
CA ALA A 10 13.08 -8.56 9.18
C ALA A 10 11.76 -9.22 9.59
N MET A 11 11.18 -9.98 8.67
CA MET A 11 9.95 -10.73 8.91
C MET A 11 10.04 -12.15 8.36
N ARG A 12 9.71 -13.11 9.23
CA ARG A 12 9.77 -14.54 8.94
C ARG A 12 8.50 -15.22 9.44
N TYR A 13 7.95 -16.11 8.63
CA TYR A 13 6.87 -17.02 9.05
C TYR A 13 7.41 -18.46 9.04
N GLY A 14 7.71 -18.97 10.24
CA GLY A 14 8.36 -20.28 10.38
C GLY A 14 9.67 -20.35 9.58
N PRO A 15 9.80 -21.27 8.59
CA PRO A 15 11.00 -21.37 7.77
C PRO A 15 11.09 -20.32 6.65
N TYR A 16 9.99 -19.64 6.32
CA TYR A 16 9.92 -18.73 5.18
C TYR A 16 10.36 -17.32 5.56
N ASN A 17 11.44 -16.85 4.95
CA ASN A 17 11.88 -15.45 5.06
C ASN A 17 11.10 -14.60 4.06
N ILE A 18 10.39 -13.58 4.55
CA ILE A 18 9.62 -12.67 3.71
C ILE A 18 10.52 -11.52 3.24
N PHE A 19 11.18 -10.87 4.20
CA PHE A 19 12.19 -9.86 3.94
C PHE A 19 13.16 -9.71 5.11
N GLU A 20 14.34 -9.16 4.85
CA GLU A 20 15.34 -8.81 5.86
C GLU A 20 16.08 -7.51 5.52
N ASN A 21 16.76 -6.94 6.52
CA ASN A 21 17.57 -5.72 6.40
C ASN A 21 16.79 -4.49 5.86
N ILE A 22 15.50 -4.42 6.14
CA ILE A 22 14.64 -3.33 5.66
C ILE A 22 14.86 -2.10 6.53
N ASN A 23 15.31 -1.02 5.89
CA ASN A 23 15.52 0.28 6.51
C ASN A 23 14.66 1.31 5.77
N ILE A 24 13.74 1.95 6.48
CA ILE A 24 12.77 2.89 5.91
C ILE A 24 12.58 4.08 6.84
N ALA A 25 12.42 5.28 6.26
CA ALA A 25 12.10 6.49 6.99
C ALA A 25 11.03 7.24 6.21
N ILE A 26 9.91 7.52 6.87
CA ILE A 26 8.76 8.24 6.30
C ILE A 26 8.72 9.61 6.95
N HIS A 27 8.74 10.66 6.13
CA HIS A 27 8.69 12.05 6.56
C HIS A 27 7.30 12.64 6.36
N HIS A 28 7.03 13.73 7.08
CA HIS A 28 5.79 14.50 6.88
C HIS A 28 5.68 15.04 5.45
N GLY A 29 4.46 15.01 4.87
CA GLY A 29 4.17 15.43 3.50
C GLY A 29 4.69 14.49 2.41
N GLU A 30 5.28 13.35 2.79
CA GLU A 30 5.80 12.38 1.84
C GLU A 30 4.68 11.49 1.29
N ARG A 31 4.69 11.24 -0.03
CA ARG A 31 3.79 10.29 -0.69
C ARG A 31 4.62 9.18 -1.30
N ALA A 32 4.78 8.09 -0.57
CA ALA A 32 5.62 6.98 -0.96
C ALA A 32 4.81 5.83 -1.56
N ALA A 33 5.30 5.23 -2.64
CA ALA A 33 4.81 3.96 -3.16
C ALA A 33 5.67 2.81 -2.62
N ILE A 34 5.07 1.70 -2.21
CA ILE A 34 5.76 0.42 -2.03
C ILE A 34 5.48 -0.44 -3.25
N VAL A 35 6.53 -0.73 -4.01
CA VAL A 35 6.48 -1.57 -5.20
C VAL A 35 7.34 -2.80 -4.99
N GLY A 36 6.93 -3.91 -5.60
CA GLY A 36 7.65 -5.16 -5.48
C GLY A 36 6.85 -6.31 -6.08
N PRO A 37 7.47 -7.48 -6.26
CA PRO A 37 6.79 -8.70 -6.66
C PRO A 37 5.63 -9.07 -5.73
N ASN A 38 4.66 -9.82 -6.26
CA ASN A 38 3.62 -10.43 -5.44
C ASN A 38 4.27 -11.41 -4.45
N GLY A 39 3.79 -11.43 -3.21
CA GLY A 39 4.35 -12.28 -2.17
C GLY A 39 5.68 -11.80 -1.58
N GLN A 40 6.19 -10.63 -1.96
CA GLN A 40 7.43 -10.05 -1.41
C GLN A 40 7.25 -9.43 -0.01
N GLY A 41 6.01 -9.38 0.50
CA GLY A 41 5.69 -8.86 1.83
C GLY A 41 5.31 -7.38 1.88
N LYS A 42 4.77 -6.79 0.80
CA LYS A 42 4.28 -5.39 0.80
C LYS A 42 3.21 -5.18 1.89
N THR A 43 2.17 -6.01 1.88
CA THR A 43 1.11 -6.06 2.90
C THR A 43 1.69 -6.28 4.30
N THR A 44 2.61 -7.23 4.45
CA THR A 44 3.28 -7.52 5.72
C THR A 44 4.08 -6.32 6.24
N LEU A 45 4.79 -5.61 5.35
CA LEU A 45 5.50 -4.38 5.70
C LEU A 45 4.52 -3.31 6.16
N LEU A 46 3.40 -3.09 5.45
CA LEU A 46 2.37 -2.15 5.88
C LEU A 46 1.77 -2.51 7.24
N ARG A 47 1.50 -3.79 7.54
CA ARG A 47 1.04 -4.27 8.85
C ARG A 47 2.05 -4.00 9.97
N ILE A 48 3.34 -4.14 9.69
CA ILE A 48 4.40 -3.81 10.64
C ILE A 48 4.49 -2.29 10.88
N LEU A 49 4.38 -1.50 9.81
CA LEU A 49 4.40 -0.04 9.90
C LEU A 49 3.15 0.51 10.61
N SER A 50 1.98 -0.12 10.44
CA SER A 50 0.73 0.21 11.15
C SER A 50 0.77 -0.24 12.60
N GLY A 51 1.48 -1.33 12.90
CA GLY A 51 1.66 -1.88 14.26
C GLY A 51 0.71 -3.02 14.58
N GLU A 52 -0.03 -3.48 13.59
CA GLU A 52 -0.84 -4.69 13.70
C GLU A 52 0.00 -5.96 13.79
N GLU A 53 1.23 -5.91 13.28
CA GLU A 53 2.15 -7.03 13.28
C GLU A 53 3.53 -6.63 13.82
N LYS A 54 4.13 -7.52 14.63
CA LYS A 54 5.47 -7.30 15.16
C LYS A 54 6.51 -7.91 14.21
N PRO A 55 7.60 -7.20 13.91
CA PRO A 55 8.67 -7.78 13.11
C PRO A 55 9.40 -8.87 13.89
N THR A 56 9.98 -9.84 13.17
CA THR A 56 10.81 -10.90 13.78
C THR A 56 12.15 -10.35 14.29
N ALA A 57 12.70 -9.33 13.63
CA ALA A 57 13.88 -8.59 14.07
C ALA A 57 13.82 -7.13 13.63
N GLY A 58 14.65 -6.29 14.23
CA GLY A 58 14.66 -4.85 14.01
C GLY A 58 13.63 -4.11 14.85
N GLN A 59 13.52 -2.81 14.64
CA GLN A 59 12.64 -1.94 15.43
C GLN A 59 11.95 -0.88 14.57
N VAL A 60 10.71 -0.55 14.95
CA VAL A 60 9.92 0.55 14.38
C VAL A 60 9.83 1.64 15.44
N PHE A 61 10.31 2.84 15.12
CA PHE A 61 10.19 4.03 15.95
C PHE A 61 9.14 4.96 15.34
N ARG A 62 8.25 5.48 16.19
CA ARG A 62 7.15 6.37 15.81
C ARG A 62 7.24 7.66 16.61
N ALA A 63 6.86 8.78 16.01
CA ALA A 63 6.65 10.01 16.77
C ALA A 63 5.53 9.82 17.81
N LYS A 64 5.68 10.43 18.99
CA LYS A 64 4.82 10.17 20.17
C LYS A 64 3.32 10.39 19.92
N THR A 65 2.97 11.33 19.05
CA THR A 65 1.58 11.73 18.76
C THR A 65 1.13 11.28 17.37
N LEU A 66 1.90 10.42 16.69
CA LEU A 66 1.60 9.96 15.34
C LEU A 66 0.30 9.16 15.31
N LYS A 67 -0.70 9.67 14.60
CA LYS A 67 -1.90 8.91 14.23
C LYS A 67 -1.63 8.17 12.92
N VAL A 68 -1.74 6.85 12.94
CA VAL A 68 -1.58 6.00 11.76
C VAL A 68 -2.94 5.43 11.37
N GLY A 69 -3.36 5.69 10.14
CA GLY A 69 -4.50 5.02 9.52
C GLY A 69 -4.03 3.94 8.57
N TYR A 70 -4.68 2.77 8.57
CA TYR A 70 -4.32 1.65 7.71
C TYR A 70 -5.55 1.05 7.02
N LEU A 71 -5.55 1.06 5.68
CA LEU A 71 -6.51 0.36 4.85
C LEU A 71 -5.96 -1.02 4.48
N LYS A 72 -6.67 -2.07 4.88
CA LYS A 72 -6.36 -3.47 4.57
C LYS A 72 -6.94 -3.88 3.22
N GLN A 73 -6.23 -4.75 2.51
CA GLN A 73 -6.69 -5.32 1.25
C GLN A 73 -7.96 -6.18 1.39
N GLU A 74 -8.11 -6.95 2.47
CA GLU A 74 -9.31 -7.78 2.71
C GLU A 74 -10.07 -7.29 3.94
N THR A 75 -11.27 -6.74 3.70
CA THR A 75 -12.22 -6.33 4.75
C THR A 75 -13.29 -7.40 4.91
N LEU A 76 -12.90 -8.68 5.04
CA LEU A 76 -13.85 -9.78 4.85
C LEU A 76 -14.87 -9.97 5.99
N SER A 77 -14.79 -9.27 7.13
CA SER A 77 -15.72 -9.53 8.25
C SER A 77 -15.92 -8.41 9.28
N GLU A 78 -15.36 -7.22 9.08
CA GLU A 78 -15.49 -6.10 10.04
C GLU A 78 -16.46 -5.01 9.56
N ALA A 79 -17.42 -5.37 8.72
CA ALA A 79 -18.55 -4.49 8.47
C ALA A 79 -19.32 -4.33 9.80
N GLY A 80 -18.99 -3.25 10.52
CA GLY A 80 -19.60 -2.93 11.80
C GLY A 80 -21.11 -2.89 11.68
N ASN A 81 -21.79 -2.99 12.82
CA ASN A 81 -23.23 -2.75 12.83
C ASN A 81 -23.48 -1.26 12.58
N GLY A 82 -24.39 -0.94 11.65
CA GLY A 82 -24.80 0.44 11.36
C GLY A 82 -24.97 0.74 9.88
N THR A 83 -25.22 2.02 9.59
CA THR A 83 -25.32 2.53 8.22
C THR A 83 -24.00 3.11 7.73
N LEU A 84 -23.89 3.32 6.42
CA LEU A 84 -22.75 4.02 5.82
C LEU A 84 -22.50 5.39 6.47
N TRP A 85 -23.57 6.15 6.73
CA TRP A 85 -23.48 7.44 7.41
C TRP A 85 -22.89 7.31 8.82
N GLN A 86 -23.36 6.35 9.61
CA GLN A 86 -22.87 6.15 10.99
C GLN A 86 -21.38 5.79 11.02
N LEU A 87 -20.90 5.02 10.03
CA LEU A 87 -19.47 4.70 9.90
C LEU A 87 -18.63 5.96 9.64
N ALA A 88 -19.06 6.79 8.70
CA ALA A 88 -18.37 8.01 8.32
C ALA A 88 -18.45 9.08 9.44
N ASP A 89 -19.62 9.25 10.05
CA ASP A 89 -19.88 10.12 11.19
C ASP A 89 -19.07 9.73 12.45
N GLY A 90 -18.70 8.46 12.57
CA GLY A 90 -17.82 7.95 13.63
C GLY A 90 -16.44 8.64 13.65
N ALA A 91 -15.92 9.04 12.49
CA ALA A 91 -14.63 9.75 12.38
C ALA A 91 -14.63 11.12 13.11
N PHE A 92 -15.82 11.71 13.29
CA PHE A 92 -16.00 13.05 13.88
C PHE A 92 -16.49 13.01 15.33
N THR A 93 -16.39 11.87 16.02
CA THR A 93 -16.80 11.74 17.43
C THR A 93 -16.17 12.82 18.32
N HIS A 94 -14.89 13.15 18.09
CA HIS A 94 -14.20 14.19 18.85
C HIS A 94 -14.79 15.60 18.61
N LEU A 95 -15.16 15.94 17.37
CA LEU A 95 -15.80 17.22 17.03
C LEU A 95 -17.18 17.31 17.69
N LYS A 96 -17.97 16.23 17.64
CA LYS A 96 -19.29 16.20 18.29
C LYS A 96 -19.19 16.39 19.81
N THR A 97 -18.17 15.83 20.45
CA THR A 97 -17.90 16.10 21.86
C THR A 97 -17.57 17.57 22.10
N GLN A 98 -16.69 18.17 21.28
CA GLN A 98 -16.38 19.60 21.36
C GLN A 98 -17.60 20.49 21.16
N ALA A 99 -18.48 20.15 20.21
CA ALA A 99 -19.71 20.88 19.95
C ALA A 99 -20.66 20.85 21.16
N ARG A 100 -20.80 19.70 21.83
CA ARG A 100 -21.58 19.59 23.08
C ARG A 100 -20.97 20.42 24.20
N GLU A 101 -19.65 20.34 24.39
CA GLU A 101 -18.95 21.16 25.40
C GLU A 101 -19.12 22.66 25.15
N LEU A 102 -19.16 23.09 23.88
CA LEU A 102 -19.42 24.47 23.52
C LEU A 102 -20.85 24.90 23.85
N ALA A 103 -21.85 24.07 23.54
CA ALA A 103 -23.25 24.32 23.87
C ALA A 103 -23.46 24.41 25.40
N ASP A 104 -22.81 23.53 26.17
CA ASP A 104 -22.87 23.55 27.64
C ASP A 104 -22.24 24.83 28.20
N LEU A 105 -21.10 25.27 27.65
CA LEU A 105 -20.45 26.52 28.06
C LEU A 105 -21.26 27.76 27.68
N GLU A 106 -21.91 27.74 26.51
CA GLU A 106 -22.80 28.82 26.06
C GLU A 106 -23.99 28.99 27.01
N ALA A 107 -24.58 27.88 27.48
CA ALA A 107 -25.65 27.93 28.47
C ALA A 107 -25.20 28.51 29.82
N LEU A 108 -23.95 28.24 30.23
CA LEU A 108 -23.38 28.75 31.48
C LEU A 108 -22.93 30.21 31.38
N LEU A 109 -22.54 30.69 30.19
CA LEU A 109 -22.12 32.07 29.96
C LEU A 109 -23.19 33.10 30.31
N ALA A 110 -24.47 32.74 30.18
CA ALA A 110 -25.58 33.57 30.60
C ALA A 110 -25.56 33.91 32.11
N GLN A 111 -24.88 33.08 32.92
CA GLN A 111 -24.81 33.20 34.38
C GLN A 111 -23.40 33.61 34.86
N ASP A 112 -22.35 33.16 34.18
CA ASP A 112 -20.96 33.43 34.56
C ASP A 112 -20.12 33.91 33.35
N HIS A 113 -19.88 35.21 33.31
CA HIS A 113 -19.09 35.85 32.24
C HIS A 113 -17.59 35.55 32.34
N SER A 114 -17.09 35.01 33.46
CA SER A 114 -15.68 34.63 33.60
C SER A 114 -15.28 33.47 32.67
N LEU A 115 -16.27 32.73 32.15
CA LEU A 115 -16.08 31.62 31.22
C LEU A 115 -15.82 32.07 29.76
N LEU A 116 -15.90 33.38 29.46
CA LEU A 116 -15.84 33.90 28.09
C LEU A 116 -14.53 33.55 27.38
N GLU A 117 -13.41 33.69 28.08
CA GLU A 117 -12.07 33.36 27.53
C GLU A 117 -11.96 31.87 27.21
N LYS A 118 -12.44 31.01 28.12
CA LYS A 118 -12.44 29.55 27.93
C LYS A 118 -13.33 29.13 26.76
N TYR A 119 -14.51 29.74 26.62
CA TYR A 119 -15.39 29.52 25.48
C TYR A 119 -14.71 29.92 24.17
N GLY A 120 -14.12 31.12 24.12
CA GLY A 120 -13.41 31.61 22.93
C GLY A 120 -12.29 30.66 22.47
N HIS A 121 -11.47 30.16 23.40
CA HIS A 121 -10.43 29.17 23.07
C HIS A 121 -10.99 27.85 22.52
N LYS A 122 -12.08 27.35 23.10
CA LYS A 122 -12.72 26.11 22.62
C LYS A 122 -13.41 26.30 21.28
N GLN A 123 -14.01 27.46 21.05
CA GLN A 123 -14.68 27.80 19.79
C GLN A 123 -13.64 27.86 18.67
N GLN A 124 -12.52 28.55 18.89
CA GLN A 124 -11.41 28.60 17.94
C GLN A 124 -10.83 27.21 17.68
N ALA A 125 -10.65 26.37 18.71
CA ALA A 125 -10.17 25.00 18.53
C ALA A 125 -11.14 24.13 17.70
N PHE A 126 -12.46 24.28 17.91
CA PHE A 126 -13.51 23.59 17.16
C PHE A 126 -13.53 24.04 15.69
N GLU A 127 -13.42 25.34 15.44
CA GLU A 127 -13.34 25.89 14.09
C GLU A 127 -12.10 25.39 13.34
N LEU A 128 -10.92 25.45 13.96
CA LEU A 128 -9.67 24.95 13.38
C LEU A 128 -9.71 23.44 13.09
N ALA A 129 -10.49 22.68 13.85
CA ALA A 129 -10.68 21.26 13.64
C ALA A 129 -11.73 20.92 12.56
N GLY A 130 -12.36 21.93 11.94
CA GLY A 130 -13.37 21.77 10.89
C GLY A 130 -14.77 21.44 11.43
N GLY A 131 -15.08 21.88 12.64
CA GLY A 131 -16.33 21.58 13.35
C GLY A 131 -17.61 22.04 12.65
N TYR A 132 -17.54 23.05 11.77
CA TYR A 132 -18.69 23.54 11.02
C TYR A 132 -18.85 22.90 9.63
N ASP A 133 -17.78 22.30 9.10
CA ASP A 133 -17.74 21.79 7.72
C ASP A 133 -17.71 20.25 7.63
N TYR A 134 -17.74 19.54 8.77
CA TYR A 134 -17.54 18.09 8.78
C TYR A 134 -18.61 17.32 7.99
N GLU A 135 -19.86 17.78 7.97
CA GLU A 135 -20.94 17.16 7.20
C GLU A 135 -20.73 17.33 5.69
N LEU A 136 -20.28 18.52 5.27
CA LEU A 136 -19.92 18.78 3.88
C LEU A 136 -18.73 17.92 3.45
N LYS A 137 -17.68 17.86 4.28
CA LYS A 137 -16.51 17.01 4.04
C LYS A 137 -16.90 15.53 3.93
N MET A 138 -17.80 15.06 4.77
CA MET A 138 -18.33 13.70 4.71
C MET A 138 -19.06 13.43 3.40
N ALA A 139 -19.96 14.32 2.98
CA ALA A 139 -20.66 14.20 1.71
C ALA A 139 -19.67 14.18 0.52
N GLN A 140 -18.68 15.08 0.52
CA GLN A 140 -17.64 15.15 -0.51
C GLN A 140 -16.84 13.85 -0.63
N VAL A 141 -16.40 13.28 0.50
CA VAL A 141 -15.63 12.02 0.49
C VAL A 141 -16.49 10.83 0.07
N LEU A 142 -17.72 10.72 0.56
CA LEU A 142 -18.62 9.63 0.19
C LEU A 142 -18.98 9.67 -1.30
N THR A 143 -19.35 10.85 -1.81
CA THR A 143 -19.66 11.02 -3.23
C THR A 143 -18.43 10.83 -4.12
N GLY A 144 -17.27 11.30 -3.69
CA GLY A 144 -16.01 11.07 -4.41
C GLY A 144 -15.62 9.60 -4.56
N LEU A 145 -16.01 8.76 -3.60
CA LEU A 145 -15.82 7.31 -3.66
C LEU A 145 -16.98 6.56 -4.36
N GLY A 146 -17.93 7.29 -4.94
CA GLY A 146 -19.03 6.75 -5.73
C GLY A 146 -20.27 6.33 -4.94
N PHE A 147 -20.44 6.82 -3.71
CA PHE A 147 -21.69 6.64 -2.95
C PHE A 147 -22.69 7.76 -3.24
N THR A 148 -23.97 7.40 -3.31
CA THR A 148 -25.07 8.33 -3.47
C THR A 148 -25.74 8.66 -2.12
N PRO A 149 -26.49 9.77 -2.00
CA PRO A 149 -27.24 10.07 -0.78
C PRO A 149 -28.24 8.97 -0.37
N ALA A 150 -28.74 8.18 -1.33
CA ALA A 150 -29.60 7.02 -1.04
C ALA A 150 -28.84 5.93 -0.26
N ASP A 151 -27.53 5.81 -0.47
CA ASP A 151 -26.70 4.81 0.17
C ASP A 151 -26.40 5.12 1.65
N TYR A 152 -26.53 6.38 2.07
CA TYR A 152 -26.14 6.83 3.41
C TYR A 152 -26.92 6.11 4.52
N ARG A 153 -28.17 5.74 4.24
CA ARG A 153 -29.07 5.05 5.18
C ARG A 153 -29.03 3.53 5.04
N ARG A 154 -28.39 2.99 4.00
CA ARG A 154 -28.27 1.54 3.79
C ARG A 154 -27.37 0.93 4.86
N SER A 155 -27.70 -0.29 5.27
CA SER A 155 -26.91 -1.05 6.24
C SER A 155 -25.61 -1.52 5.62
N LEU A 156 -24.49 -1.44 6.35
CA LEU A 156 -23.18 -1.92 5.89
C LEU A 156 -23.19 -3.39 5.47
N LYS A 157 -24.10 -4.20 6.04
CA LYS A 157 -24.26 -5.63 5.70
C LYS A 157 -24.89 -5.88 4.33
N GLN A 158 -25.56 -4.88 3.76
CA GLN A 158 -26.18 -4.97 2.42
C GLN A 158 -25.21 -4.61 1.30
N PHE A 159 -24.06 -4.01 1.63
CA PHE A 159 -23.04 -3.66 0.65
C PHE A 159 -22.20 -4.88 0.27
N SER A 160 -21.78 -4.93 -0.99
CA SER A 160 -20.77 -5.87 -1.48
C SER A 160 -19.43 -5.67 -0.77
N GLY A 161 -18.54 -6.67 -0.81
CA GLY A 161 -17.21 -6.55 -0.20
C GLY A 161 -16.39 -5.36 -0.73
N GLY A 162 -16.54 -5.03 -2.02
CA GLY A 162 -15.89 -3.86 -2.61
C GLY A 162 -16.46 -2.54 -2.11
N GLU A 163 -17.79 -2.43 -1.99
CA GLU A 163 -18.43 -1.26 -1.38
C GLU A 163 -18.09 -1.11 0.11
N GLN A 164 -17.97 -2.21 0.85
CA GLN A 164 -17.51 -2.15 2.25
C GLN A 164 -16.06 -1.64 2.35
N ALA A 165 -15.18 -2.09 1.46
CA ALA A 165 -13.80 -1.58 1.39
C ALA A 165 -13.77 -0.07 1.08
N ARG A 166 -14.61 0.40 0.15
CA ARG A 166 -14.79 1.83 -0.14
C ARG A 166 -15.30 2.62 1.06
N ALA A 167 -16.25 2.06 1.82
CA ALA A 167 -16.78 2.70 3.02
C ALA A 167 -15.72 2.83 4.13
N GLN A 168 -14.85 1.81 4.29
CA GLN A 168 -13.73 1.89 5.23
C GLN A 168 -12.67 2.89 4.79
N LEU A 169 -12.36 2.93 3.49
CA LEU A 169 -11.50 3.98 2.92
C LEU A 169 -12.09 5.37 3.21
N ALA A 170 -13.38 5.58 2.99
CA ALA A 170 -14.06 6.84 3.28
C ALA A 170 -13.85 7.27 4.74
N ARG A 171 -14.15 6.38 5.69
CA ARG A 171 -13.93 6.62 7.12
C ARG A 171 -12.47 6.98 7.42
N LEU A 172 -11.51 6.23 6.86
CA LEU A 172 -10.09 6.46 7.08
C LEU A 172 -9.62 7.82 6.57
N LEU A 173 -10.12 8.24 5.41
CA LEU A 173 -9.83 9.57 4.84
C LEU A 173 -10.44 10.69 5.68
N LEU A 174 -11.62 10.47 6.29
CA LEU A 174 -12.28 11.43 7.17
C LEU A 174 -11.56 11.58 8.50
N GLU A 175 -11.05 10.48 9.08
CA GLU A 175 -10.24 10.47 10.31
C GLU A 175 -8.95 11.33 10.19
N SER A 176 -8.49 11.60 8.96
CA SER A 176 -7.37 12.50 8.66
C SER A 176 -6.09 12.20 9.47
N PRO A 177 -5.58 10.94 9.48
CA PRO A 177 -4.38 10.57 10.23
C PRO A 177 -3.10 11.25 9.70
N ASP A 178 -2.09 11.36 10.56
CA ASP A 178 -0.78 11.94 10.19
C ASP A 178 -0.01 11.08 9.19
N LEU A 179 -0.21 9.76 9.25
CA LEU A 179 0.33 8.77 8.31
C LEU A 179 -0.79 7.85 7.82
N LEU A 180 -1.03 7.86 6.52
CA LEU A 180 -1.98 7.00 5.85
C LEU A 180 -1.24 5.84 5.17
N LEU A 181 -1.62 4.60 5.47
CA LEU A 181 -1.09 3.38 4.89
C LEU A 181 -2.20 2.71 4.07
N LEU A 182 -2.01 2.55 2.76
CA LEU A 182 -3.03 2.02 1.86
C LEU A 182 -2.51 0.76 1.18
N ASP A 183 -3.20 -0.37 1.37
CA ASP A 183 -2.89 -1.65 0.69
C ASP A 183 -3.89 -1.93 -0.42
N GLU A 184 -3.44 -1.81 -1.67
CA GLU A 184 -4.20 -1.94 -2.92
C GLU A 184 -5.53 -1.15 -2.93
N PRO A 185 -5.50 0.18 -2.69
CA PRO A 185 -6.72 0.99 -2.57
C PRO A 185 -7.55 1.10 -3.85
N THR A 186 -6.98 0.76 -5.01
CA THR A 186 -7.62 0.91 -6.33
C THR A 186 -8.47 -0.31 -6.73
N ASN A 187 -8.36 -1.46 -6.06
CA ASN A 187 -8.97 -2.73 -6.49
C ASN A 187 -10.51 -2.70 -6.61
N HIS A 188 -11.18 -1.80 -5.88
CA HIS A 188 -12.64 -1.73 -5.79
C HIS A 188 -13.19 -0.36 -6.18
N LEU A 189 -12.36 0.45 -6.86
CA LEU A 189 -12.73 1.79 -7.32
C LEU A 189 -12.99 1.76 -8.83
N ASP A 190 -14.01 2.49 -9.26
CA ASP A 190 -14.17 2.82 -10.67
C ASP A 190 -13.19 3.95 -11.06
N LEU A 191 -13.09 4.23 -12.36
CA LEU A 191 -12.14 5.23 -12.86
C LEU A 191 -12.36 6.60 -12.23
N SER A 192 -13.63 7.02 -12.09
CA SER A 192 -13.99 8.30 -11.47
C SER A 192 -13.53 8.40 -10.02
N ALA A 193 -13.71 7.34 -9.23
CA ALA A 193 -13.27 7.31 -7.83
C ALA A 193 -11.75 7.20 -7.71
N ILE A 194 -11.06 6.55 -8.65
CA ILE A 194 -9.59 6.54 -8.71
C ILE A 194 -9.08 7.97 -8.95
N GLU A 195 -9.59 8.67 -9.97
CA GLU A 195 -9.20 10.05 -10.28
C GLU A 195 -9.49 11.00 -9.11
N TRP A 196 -10.64 10.83 -8.45
CA TRP A 196 -10.95 11.59 -7.24
C TRP A 196 -9.95 11.32 -6.12
N LEU A 197 -9.62 10.05 -5.87
CA LEU A 197 -8.68 9.65 -4.82
C LEU A 197 -7.27 10.17 -5.11
N GLU A 198 -6.82 10.16 -6.37
CA GLU A 198 -5.54 10.72 -6.80
C GLU A 198 -5.42 12.19 -6.41
N ASN A 199 -6.45 12.98 -6.74
CA ASN A 199 -6.49 14.41 -6.41
C ASN A 199 -6.54 14.62 -4.90
N TYR A 200 -7.41 13.87 -4.20
CA TYR A 200 -7.56 13.97 -2.75
C TYR A 200 -6.27 13.64 -1.99
N LEU A 201 -5.52 12.61 -2.42
CA LEU A 201 -4.23 12.25 -1.84
C LEU A 201 -3.11 13.21 -2.25
N GLY A 202 -3.24 13.90 -3.39
CA GLY A 202 -2.31 14.95 -3.82
C GLY A 202 -2.22 16.11 -2.84
N ASP A 203 -3.36 16.51 -2.28
CA ASP A 203 -3.51 17.60 -1.31
C ASP A 203 -3.41 17.15 0.16
N TRP A 204 -3.13 15.86 0.39
CA TRP A 204 -2.99 15.32 1.74
C TRP A 204 -1.80 15.95 2.48
N ARG A 205 -2.08 16.59 3.61
CA ARG A 205 -1.05 17.26 4.43
C ARG A 205 -0.15 16.28 5.19
N GLY A 206 -0.67 15.10 5.54
CA GLY A 206 0.10 14.05 6.21
C GLY A 206 1.05 13.33 5.28
N ALA A 207 1.60 12.22 5.75
CA ALA A 207 2.31 11.27 4.89
C ALA A 207 1.36 10.20 4.36
N VAL A 208 1.62 9.72 3.15
CA VAL A 208 0.87 8.62 2.52
C VAL A 208 1.87 7.56 2.08
N VAL A 209 1.60 6.30 2.40
CA VAL A 209 2.32 5.15 1.87
C VAL A 209 1.34 4.21 1.21
N VAL A 210 1.51 3.97 -0.09
CA VAL A 210 0.60 3.14 -0.88
C VAL A 210 1.34 1.92 -1.41
N ALA A 211 0.85 0.72 -1.13
CA ALA A 211 1.15 -0.46 -1.92
C ALA A 211 0.06 -0.60 -3.00
N SER A 212 0.45 -0.54 -4.28
CA SER A 212 -0.50 -0.75 -5.38
C SER A 212 0.20 -1.40 -6.56
N HIS A 213 -0.56 -2.15 -7.35
CA HIS A 213 -0.16 -2.61 -8.68
C HIS A 213 -0.53 -1.65 -9.82
N ASP A 214 -1.36 -0.64 -9.53
CA ASP A 214 -1.77 0.37 -10.51
C ASP A 214 -0.65 1.39 -10.75
N ARG A 215 -0.07 1.33 -11.94
CA ARG A 215 1.07 2.18 -12.32
C ARG A 215 0.66 3.62 -12.55
N TYR A 216 -0.56 3.86 -13.03
CA TYR A 216 -1.05 5.22 -13.32
C TYR A 216 -1.33 5.95 -12.00
N PHE A 217 -2.01 5.28 -11.09
CA PHE A 217 -2.27 5.78 -9.74
C PHE A 217 -0.96 6.14 -9.01
N LEU A 218 0.01 5.22 -9.01
CA LEU A 218 1.31 5.48 -8.37
C LEU A 218 2.08 6.62 -9.05
N ASP A 219 1.90 6.83 -10.35
CA ASP A 219 2.58 7.93 -11.07
C ASP A 219 2.04 9.31 -10.67
N LYS A 220 0.75 9.40 -10.36
CA LYS A 220 0.06 10.63 -9.96
C LYS A 220 0.25 10.96 -8.48
N VAL A 221 0.15 9.96 -7.62
CA VAL A 221 0.16 10.16 -6.16
C VAL A 221 1.58 10.20 -5.60
N ALA A 222 2.45 9.28 -6.02
CA ALA A 222 3.73 9.07 -5.36
C ALA A 222 4.81 10.05 -5.83
N ASN A 223 5.55 10.61 -4.87
CA ASN A 223 6.77 11.40 -5.10
C ASN A 223 8.06 10.66 -4.68
N ARG A 224 7.90 9.47 -4.09
CA ARG A 224 8.97 8.56 -3.69
C ARG A 224 8.53 7.12 -3.95
N VAL A 225 9.45 6.25 -4.34
CA VAL A 225 9.18 4.83 -4.55
C VAL A 225 10.15 3.98 -3.73
N PHE A 226 9.61 3.04 -2.97
CA PHE A 226 10.31 2.00 -2.24
C PHE A 226 10.16 0.68 -2.97
N GLU A 227 11.23 0.20 -3.60
CA GLU A 227 11.26 -1.14 -4.19
C GLU A 227 11.65 -2.14 -3.09
N LEU A 228 10.70 -2.98 -2.70
CA LEU A 228 10.89 -4.06 -1.74
C LEU A 228 11.43 -5.31 -2.46
N SER A 229 12.55 -5.84 -1.98
CA SER A 229 13.09 -7.15 -2.35
C SER A 229 13.19 -8.06 -1.10
N PHE A 230 13.66 -9.30 -1.28
CA PHE A 230 13.84 -10.24 -0.17
C PHE A 230 14.90 -9.78 0.84
N ASP A 231 15.92 -9.07 0.38
CA ASP A 231 17.16 -8.79 1.11
C ASP A 231 17.35 -7.32 1.42
N ASN A 232 16.57 -6.43 0.80
CA ASN A 232 16.69 -4.99 0.98
C ASN A 232 15.41 -4.22 0.60
N LEU A 233 15.42 -2.93 0.91
CA LEU A 233 14.46 -1.96 0.41
C LEU A 233 15.24 -0.80 -0.23
N GLU A 234 15.08 -0.66 -1.54
CA GLU A 234 15.73 0.38 -2.31
C GLU A 234 14.80 1.57 -2.50
N ARG A 235 15.38 2.77 -2.48
CA ARG A 235 14.63 4.02 -2.45
C ARG A 235 14.93 4.83 -3.70
N TYR A 236 13.87 5.33 -4.32
CA TYR A 236 13.94 6.13 -5.53
C TYR A 236 13.20 7.44 -5.33
N ARG A 237 13.74 8.52 -5.88
CA ARG A 237 13.07 9.82 -5.91
C ARG A 237 12.27 9.95 -7.20
N GLY A 238 11.12 10.61 -7.10
CA GLY A 238 10.19 10.81 -8.21
C GLY A 238 9.04 9.82 -8.19
N ASN A 239 8.21 9.93 -9.23
CA ASN A 239 7.03 9.09 -9.44
C ASN A 239 7.38 7.70 -10.01
N TYR A 240 6.34 6.93 -10.33
CA TYR A 240 6.49 5.58 -10.85
C TYR A 240 7.29 5.52 -12.16
N THR A 241 7.05 6.43 -13.11
CA THR A 241 7.73 6.48 -14.41
C THR A 241 9.21 6.76 -14.24
N HIS A 242 9.57 7.71 -13.37
CA HIS A 242 10.97 7.97 -13.01
C HIS A 242 11.63 6.77 -12.34
N TYR A 243 10.93 6.08 -11.44
CA TYR A 243 11.40 4.83 -10.85
C TYR A 243 11.64 3.75 -11.90
N ALA A 244 10.67 3.51 -12.80
CA ALA A 244 10.76 2.46 -13.81
C ALA A 244 11.98 2.66 -14.72
N ARG A 245 12.27 3.91 -15.09
CA ARG A 245 13.47 4.27 -15.86
C ARG A 245 14.76 4.00 -15.06
N GLN A 246 14.85 4.52 -13.84
CA GLN A 246 16.02 4.33 -12.96
C GLN A 246 16.29 2.84 -12.69
N ARG A 247 15.23 2.05 -12.50
CA ARG A 247 15.31 0.60 -12.33
C ARG A 247 15.82 -0.10 -13.59
N ALA A 248 15.36 0.28 -14.78
CA ALA A 248 15.84 -0.29 -16.03
C ALA A 248 17.32 0.01 -16.27
N GLU A 249 17.74 1.27 -16.11
CA GLU A 249 19.13 1.72 -16.22
C GLU A 249 20.04 0.96 -15.23
N ARG A 250 19.60 0.84 -13.97
CA ARG A 250 20.33 0.10 -12.94
C ARG A 250 20.45 -1.38 -13.29
N ARG A 251 19.37 -2.02 -13.74
CA ARG A 251 19.39 -3.44 -14.12
C ARG A 251 20.34 -3.68 -15.29
N ALA A 252 20.31 -2.85 -16.32
CA ALA A 252 21.22 -2.94 -17.46
C ALA A 252 22.69 -2.77 -17.04
N ARG A 253 22.97 -1.79 -16.17
CA ARG A 253 24.32 -1.58 -15.61
C ARG A 253 24.80 -2.79 -14.82
N ARG A 254 23.97 -3.31 -13.91
CA ARG A 254 24.31 -4.46 -13.07
C ARG A 254 24.52 -5.73 -13.89
N GLU A 255 23.73 -5.93 -14.93
CA GLU A 255 23.90 -7.06 -15.86
C GLU A 255 25.22 -6.96 -16.64
N LYS A 256 25.58 -5.75 -17.11
CA LYS A 256 26.87 -5.51 -17.79
C LYS A 256 28.05 -5.76 -16.85
N GLU A 257 27.99 -5.26 -15.61
CA GLU A 257 29.01 -5.48 -14.58
C GLU A 257 29.13 -6.97 -14.22
N TYR A 258 27.99 -7.67 -14.08
CA TYR A 258 27.94 -9.12 -13.84
C TYR A 258 28.60 -9.90 -14.98
N LYS A 259 28.20 -9.65 -16.24
CA LYS A 259 28.78 -10.31 -17.43
C LYS A 259 30.28 -10.06 -17.54
N ALA A 260 30.72 -8.83 -17.29
CA ALA A 260 32.14 -8.49 -17.29
C ALA A 260 32.92 -9.23 -16.19
N GLN A 261 32.36 -9.32 -14.98
CA GLN A 261 32.96 -10.05 -13.87
C GLN A 261 33.04 -11.56 -14.15
N GLN A 262 31.98 -12.16 -14.69
CA GLN A 262 31.97 -13.57 -15.07
C GLN A 262 32.98 -13.88 -16.18
N ALA A 263 33.08 -13.04 -17.20
CA ALA A 263 34.08 -13.19 -18.25
C ALA A 263 35.51 -13.05 -17.71
N PHE A 264 35.75 -12.14 -16.76
CA PHE A 264 37.04 -12.01 -16.07
C PHE A 264 37.38 -13.26 -15.26
N ILE A 265 36.42 -13.77 -14.47
CA ILE A 265 36.58 -15.00 -13.68
C ILE A 265 36.93 -16.17 -14.59
N ALA A 266 36.18 -16.38 -15.68
CA ALA A 266 36.41 -17.47 -16.62
C ALA A 266 37.81 -17.42 -17.26
N LYS A 267 38.27 -16.22 -17.68
CA LYS A 267 39.62 -16.03 -18.23
C LYS A 267 40.72 -16.34 -17.20
N GLU A 268 40.54 -15.89 -15.96
CA GLU A 268 41.50 -16.16 -14.88
C GLU A 268 41.54 -17.65 -14.52
N GLU A 269 40.38 -18.31 -14.41
CA GLU A 269 40.31 -19.76 -14.16
C GLU A 269 40.99 -20.56 -15.26
N GLU A 270 40.78 -20.19 -16.53
CA GLU A 270 41.43 -20.85 -17.65
C GLU A 270 42.95 -20.66 -17.64
N PHE A 271 43.43 -19.45 -17.33
CA PHE A 271 44.86 -19.18 -17.18
C PHE A 271 45.46 -20.03 -16.06
N ILE A 272 44.81 -20.07 -14.90
CA ILE A 272 45.23 -20.88 -13.74
C ILE A 272 45.29 -22.36 -14.13
N ARG A 273 44.24 -22.89 -14.77
CA ARG A 273 44.16 -24.29 -15.22
C ARG A 273 45.30 -24.65 -16.16
N ARG A 274 45.61 -23.81 -17.15
CA ARG A 274 46.67 -24.07 -18.14
C ARG A 274 48.08 -23.99 -17.56
N HIS A 275 48.31 -23.18 -16.52
CA HIS A 275 49.66 -22.87 -16.01
C HIS A 275 49.95 -23.40 -14.61
N LEU A 276 49.06 -24.21 -14.03
CA LEU A 276 49.21 -24.76 -12.67
C LEU A 276 50.35 -25.78 -12.55
N ALA A 277 50.72 -26.45 -13.65
CA ALA A 277 51.72 -27.52 -13.71
C ALA A 277 52.86 -27.19 -14.69
N GLY A 278 53.33 -25.93 -14.73
CA GLY A 278 54.34 -25.48 -15.68
C GLY A 278 55.24 -24.35 -15.17
N GLN A 279 56.01 -23.72 -16.06
CA GLN A 279 57.00 -22.67 -15.69
C GLN A 279 56.37 -21.45 -14.99
N ARG A 280 55.07 -21.17 -15.22
CA ARG A 280 54.37 -20.01 -14.63
C ARG A 280 53.55 -20.35 -13.37
N THR A 281 53.89 -21.43 -12.66
CA THR A 281 53.14 -21.92 -11.48
C THR A 281 52.99 -20.86 -10.37
N LYS A 282 54.04 -20.09 -10.05
CA LYS A 282 53.96 -19.02 -9.04
C LYS A 282 52.96 -17.91 -9.42
N GLU A 283 52.90 -17.55 -10.71
CA GLU A 283 51.95 -16.56 -11.24
C GLU A 283 50.50 -17.09 -11.15
N ALA A 284 50.29 -18.35 -11.53
CA ALA A 284 48.99 -19.02 -11.44
C ALA A 284 48.50 -19.11 -9.98
N GLN A 285 49.36 -19.44 -9.02
CA GLN A 285 49.01 -19.46 -7.59
C GLN A 285 48.64 -18.07 -7.06
N GLY A 286 49.36 -17.01 -7.48
CA GLY A 286 49.06 -15.63 -7.09
C GLY A 286 47.74 -15.11 -7.67
N ARG A 287 47.40 -15.50 -8.90
CA ARG A 287 46.09 -15.23 -9.51
C ARG A 287 44.97 -16.02 -8.82
N ARG A 288 45.20 -17.28 -8.46
CA ARG A 288 44.25 -18.11 -7.69
C ARG A 288 43.84 -17.46 -6.37
N LYS A 289 44.80 -17.02 -5.55
CA LYS A 289 44.52 -16.33 -4.28
C LYS A 289 43.71 -15.03 -4.48
N ARG A 290 44.03 -14.26 -5.53
CA ARG A 290 43.28 -13.04 -5.88
C ARG A 290 41.85 -13.34 -6.32
N LEU A 291 41.67 -14.39 -7.14
CA LEU A 291 40.37 -14.83 -7.61
C LEU A 291 39.50 -15.35 -6.46
N GLU A 292 40.05 -16.14 -5.54
CA GLU A 292 39.34 -16.60 -4.34
C GLU A 292 38.87 -15.44 -3.47
N ARG A 293 39.72 -14.43 -3.24
CA ARG A 293 39.33 -13.22 -2.51
C ARG A 293 38.24 -12.44 -3.22
N LEU A 294 38.32 -12.31 -4.55
CA LEU A 294 37.28 -11.65 -5.35
C LEU A 294 35.94 -12.38 -5.26
N LYS A 295 35.96 -13.72 -5.36
CA LYS A 295 34.77 -14.56 -5.22
C LYS A 295 34.15 -14.52 -3.82
N ARG A 296 34.96 -14.30 -2.78
CA ARG A 296 34.48 -14.20 -1.41
C ARG A 296 33.85 -12.84 -1.10
N ASP A 297 34.50 -11.75 -1.50
CA ASP A 297 34.20 -10.42 -0.97
C ASP A 297 33.42 -9.52 -1.95
N LYS A 298 33.52 -9.79 -3.26
CA LYS A 298 33.04 -8.87 -4.32
C LYS A 298 32.26 -9.57 -5.43
N LEU A 299 31.77 -10.77 -5.19
CA LEU A 299 30.96 -11.48 -6.18
C LEU A 299 29.66 -10.70 -6.41
N ILE A 300 29.42 -10.30 -7.64
CA ILE A 300 28.14 -9.76 -8.06
C ILE A 300 27.25 -10.97 -8.30
N GLU A 301 26.22 -11.14 -7.47
CA GLU A 301 25.20 -12.16 -7.72
C GLU A 301 24.45 -11.82 -9.01
N GLY A 302 24.16 -12.84 -9.81
CA GLY A 302 23.27 -12.71 -10.96
C GLY A 302 21.88 -12.29 -10.50
N GLN A 303 21.11 -11.65 -11.39
CA GLN A 303 19.70 -11.41 -11.07
C GLN A 303 19.05 -12.76 -10.76
N ARG A 304 18.44 -12.89 -9.59
CA ARG A 304 17.46 -13.95 -9.35
C ARG A 304 16.33 -13.68 -10.33
N HIS A 305 16.37 -14.34 -11.49
CA HIS A 305 15.26 -14.29 -12.42
C HIS A 305 14.04 -14.78 -11.65
N GLN A 306 13.00 -13.94 -11.59
CA GLN A 306 11.69 -14.44 -11.23
C GLN A 306 11.42 -15.63 -12.12
N LYS A 307 11.10 -16.78 -11.52
CA LYS A 307 10.57 -17.91 -12.29
C LYS A 307 9.34 -17.36 -13.02
N THR A 308 9.47 -17.13 -14.32
CA THR A 308 8.30 -16.86 -15.16
C THR A 308 7.44 -18.10 -15.07
N MET A 309 6.23 -17.95 -14.54
CA MET A 309 5.28 -19.05 -14.48
C MET A 309 4.97 -19.45 -15.92
N GLY A 310 5.52 -20.59 -16.35
CA GLY A 310 5.20 -21.19 -17.64
C GLY A 310 3.84 -21.85 -17.54
N LEU A 311 2.77 -21.06 -17.65
CA LEU A 311 1.42 -21.59 -17.67
C LEU A 311 1.05 -21.97 -19.11
N SER A 312 1.24 -23.24 -19.46
CA SER A 312 0.71 -23.80 -20.69
C SER A 312 -0.65 -24.42 -20.38
N LEU A 313 -1.72 -23.64 -20.50
CA LEU A 313 -3.09 -24.16 -20.40
C LEU A 313 -3.40 -24.94 -21.68
N LYS A 314 -3.28 -26.27 -21.62
CA LYS A 314 -3.81 -27.16 -22.64
C LYS A 314 -5.13 -27.72 -22.11
N ALA A 315 -6.23 -27.36 -22.78
CA ALA A 315 -7.51 -28.03 -22.55
C ALA A 315 -7.50 -29.32 -23.38
N ASP A 316 -7.35 -30.47 -22.72
CA ASP A 316 -7.39 -31.79 -23.36
C ASP A 316 -8.79 -32.44 -23.23
N LEU A 317 -9.80 -31.60 -23.03
CA LEU A 317 -11.20 -32.00 -22.90
C LEU A 317 -11.93 -31.64 -24.18
N ARG A 318 -12.56 -32.64 -24.80
CA ARG A 318 -13.52 -32.43 -25.88
C ARG A 318 -14.75 -31.76 -25.26
N SER A 319 -14.96 -30.47 -25.52
CA SER A 319 -16.20 -29.79 -25.15
C SER A 319 -17.38 -30.40 -25.91
N GLY A 320 -18.55 -30.46 -25.28
CA GLY A 320 -19.79 -30.80 -26.00
C GLY A 320 -20.20 -29.67 -26.95
N ASP A 321 -21.15 -29.96 -27.84
CA ASP A 321 -21.71 -28.97 -28.78
C ASP A 321 -22.56 -27.89 -28.08
N LEU A 322 -22.98 -28.15 -26.84
CA LEU A 322 -23.67 -27.20 -25.96
C LEU A 322 -22.93 -27.12 -24.62
N VAL A 323 -22.33 -25.96 -24.35
CA VAL A 323 -21.55 -25.64 -23.15
C VAL A 323 -22.42 -24.93 -22.11
N LEU A 324 -23.30 -24.02 -22.54
CA LEU A 324 -24.16 -23.25 -21.65
C LEU A 324 -25.49 -22.91 -22.34
N ALA A 325 -26.59 -23.35 -21.75
CA ALA A 325 -27.94 -22.91 -22.10
C ALA A 325 -28.54 -22.10 -20.96
N THR A 326 -29.14 -20.96 -21.28
CA THR A 326 -29.94 -20.16 -20.34
C THR A 326 -31.37 -20.10 -20.83
N HIS A 327 -32.32 -20.25 -19.90
CA HIS A 327 -33.74 -20.18 -20.18
C HIS A 327 -34.42 -19.34 -19.09
N LYS A 328 -34.92 -18.17 -19.47
CA LYS A 328 -35.61 -17.21 -18.59
C LYS A 328 -34.88 -16.97 -17.28
N LEU A 329 -33.55 -16.93 -17.35
CA LEU A 329 -32.72 -16.79 -16.16
C LEU A 329 -32.82 -15.34 -15.67
N SER A 330 -33.21 -15.17 -14.41
CA SER A 330 -33.22 -13.88 -13.72
C SER A 330 -32.45 -14.01 -12.41
N ILE A 331 -31.70 -12.95 -12.08
CA ILE A 331 -30.92 -12.83 -10.86
C ILE A 331 -31.43 -11.60 -10.13
N GLY A 332 -31.71 -11.74 -8.83
CA GLY A 332 -32.27 -10.68 -8.00
C GLY A 332 -32.07 -10.93 -6.52
N TYR A 333 -32.45 -9.96 -5.70
CA TYR A 333 -32.50 -10.13 -4.25
C TYR A 333 -33.78 -10.86 -3.82
N PRO A 334 -33.80 -11.54 -2.65
CA PRO A 334 -34.98 -12.23 -2.12
C PRO A 334 -36.21 -11.32 -1.98
N ASP A 335 -35.97 -10.02 -1.86
CA ASP A 335 -36.95 -8.96 -1.64
C ASP A 335 -37.72 -8.58 -2.93
N GLY A 336 -37.43 -9.25 -4.06
CA GLY A 336 -38.18 -9.16 -5.31
C GLY A 336 -37.58 -8.25 -6.39
N GLU A 337 -36.47 -7.57 -6.10
CA GLU A 337 -35.78 -6.72 -7.08
C GLU A 337 -34.92 -7.58 -8.03
N THR A 338 -35.29 -7.60 -9.31
CA THR A 338 -34.51 -8.28 -10.36
C THR A 338 -33.36 -7.37 -10.80
N LEU A 339 -32.12 -7.82 -10.60
CA LEU A 339 -30.89 -7.12 -10.95
C LEU A 339 -30.47 -7.35 -12.39
N LEU A 340 -30.68 -8.58 -12.88
CA LEU A 340 -30.25 -9.00 -14.19
C LEU A 340 -31.24 -10.01 -14.76
N THR A 341 -31.68 -9.78 -16.00
CA THR A 341 -32.35 -10.80 -16.80
C THR A 341 -31.38 -11.21 -17.89
N VAL A 342 -31.07 -12.51 -17.94
CA VAL A 342 -30.18 -13.08 -18.95
C VAL A 342 -31.04 -13.56 -20.11
N PRO A 343 -30.77 -13.11 -21.35
CA PRO A 343 -31.51 -13.58 -22.52
C PRO A 343 -31.27 -15.08 -22.72
N ASP A 344 -32.25 -15.76 -23.30
CA ASP A 344 -32.08 -17.15 -23.69
C ASP A 344 -30.90 -17.26 -24.67
N LEU A 345 -29.94 -18.09 -24.32
CA LEU A 345 -28.68 -18.23 -25.04
C LEU A 345 -28.19 -19.67 -24.93
N GLU A 346 -27.72 -20.19 -26.05
CA GLU A 346 -27.02 -21.47 -26.17
C GLU A 346 -25.62 -21.20 -26.73
N ILE A 347 -24.58 -21.51 -25.95
CA ILE A 347 -23.15 -21.43 -26.34
C ILE A 347 -22.57 -22.83 -26.33
#